data_AF-A0A7C5PXX2-F1
#
_entry.id   AF-A0A7C5PXX2-F1
#
_cell.length_a   1.000
_cell.length_b   1.000
_cell.length_c   1.000
_cell.angle_alpha   90.00
_cell.angle_beta   90.00
_cell.angle_gamma   90.00
#
_symmetry.space_group_name_H-M   'P 1'
#
loop_
_entity.id
_entity.type
_entity.pdbx_description
1 polymer ?
#
loop_
_entity_poly.entity_id
_entity_poly.type
_entity_poly.pdbx_seq_one_letter_code
_entity_poly.pdbx_strand_id
1 'polypeptide(L)'
;MISMNVVRRYVMVAFLSLVSENVIAGTYLFASEVNGVDLVTHPNTYTGTENIVTVRVCIAPTSPNAAQMEYAVQNNIAAYNQLLPTTGNVRLGTNNNVPANAIDFESVALHELGHCLGMAHVNAASESGQTGNNQNYTRATDGVDNILNLNPGADGVIGSSDDIRGDDDNLFWFRRTNNDPFTIDAVVDSTTYSRNLADLPAGHTFAANPDRAVSTLLGHPLTEAAMQQGTFFDEAQRTLGHDDVATLRYAESGINELENDPGNPNVTDNYSIVLEYGGISTTNCDVSMSFTATTGLAFCGVGGAGIAPGHVRITTASIEFGQAFNWFFNAPNSAPVLNMIGDLNLTEAGNLQVALTATDVDINTLSFSVTGLPAFASFVDNGDGTATLTLAPVLGDAASYPMTVTVSDNGEPVLTANENFTVSVAALDSDGDGLSDFDEINIYGTLPDNPDTDGDFINDGIEVSNGGNPLDPLVWPNLADGDIAPLGAPDGLINAADYLLAQRIVLGDLTATSLELAHSDLYPVAAPDGVIDISDLILLLPLVQQ
;
A
#
# COMPACT_ATOMS: atom_id res chain seq x y z
N MET A 1 -11.45 -47.05 38.92
CA MET A 1 -10.74 -48.24 39.46
C MET A 1 -9.78 -48.70 38.36
N ILE A 2 -8.45 -48.66 38.49
CA ILE A 2 -7.50 -48.45 39.60
C ILE A 2 -6.29 -47.69 38.98
N SER A 3 -6.01 -46.43 39.36
CA SER A 3 -4.91 -46.00 40.24
C SER A 3 -3.56 -46.72 40.03
N MET A 4 -2.53 -45.98 39.60
CA MET A 4 -1.13 -46.32 39.87
C MET A 4 -0.39 -45.09 40.39
N ASN A 5 0.07 -45.16 41.64
CA ASN A 5 0.96 -44.18 42.25
C ASN A 5 2.38 -44.32 41.67
N VAL A 6 3.10 -43.22 41.52
CA VAL A 6 4.56 -43.24 41.27
C VAL A 6 5.30 -43.06 42.59
N VAL A 7 6.28 -43.93 42.85
CA VAL A 7 7.06 -43.96 44.09
C VAL A 7 8.55 -43.67 43.80
N ARG A 8 9.14 -42.85 44.67
CA ARG A 8 10.56 -42.51 44.84
C ARG A 8 11.63 -43.46 44.25
N ARG A 9 12.61 -42.80 43.60
CA ARG A 9 14.08 -43.01 43.64
C ARG A 9 14.63 -44.45 43.66
N TYR A 10 15.38 -44.80 42.61
CA TYR A 10 16.64 -45.55 42.75
C TYR A 10 17.72 -45.02 41.79
N VAL A 11 18.98 -45.09 42.22
CA VAL A 11 20.17 -44.69 41.46
C VAL A 11 20.71 -45.87 40.65
N MET A 12 21.02 -45.65 39.37
CA MET A 12 21.98 -46.47 38.64
C MET A 12 22.81 -45.60 37.70
N VAL A 13 24.13 -45.77 37.74
CA VAL A 13 25.08 -45.05 36.88
C VAL A 13 25.39 -45.90 35.66
N ALA A 14 25.04 -45.40 34.47
CA ALA A 14 25.59 -45.82 33.19
C ALA A 14 25.57 -44.63 32.21
N PHE A 15 26.60 -44.52 31.39
CA PHE A 15 26.84 -43.40 30.49
C PHE A 15 25.95 -43.44 29.24
N LEU A 16 25.71 -42.25 28.65
CA LEU A 16 25.09 -41.99 27.34
C LEU A 16 23.58 -42.29 27.18
N SER A 17 22.78 -41.24 27.36
CA SER A 17 21.54 -41.02 26.61
C SER A 17 21.18 -39.54 26.61
N LEU A 18 21.26 -38.90 25.46
CA LEU A 18 20.50 -37.67 25.19
C LEU A 18 19.04 -38.10 25.00
N VAL A 19 18.22 -37.95 26.04
CA VAL A 19 16.76 -37.94 25.92
C VAL A 19 16.34 -36.49 25.66
N SER A 20 15.56 -36.29 24.59
CA SER A 20 14.83 -35.05 24.37
C SER A 20 13.68 -35.00 25.37
N GLU A 21 13.91 -34.34 26.51
CA GLU A 21 12.84 -34.00 27.45
C GLU A 21 12.18 -32.68 27.02
N ASN A 22 10.89 -32.51 27.34
CA ASN A 22 10.10 -31.38 26.88
C ASN A 22 10.69 -30.06 27.39
N VAL A 23 10.74 -29.04 26.52
CA VAL A 23 11.30 -27.72 26.83
C VAL A 23 10.25 -26.86 27.51
N ILE A 24 10.65 -26.05 28.51
CA ILE A 24 9.69 -25.35 29.39
C ILE A 24 10.24 -24.01 29.92
N ALA A 25 9.65 -22.81 29.73
CA ALA A 25 8.61 -22.29 28.84
C ALA A 25 8.33 -20.76 29.07
N GLY A 26 9.23 -19.87 29.54
CA GLY A 26 9.07 -18.40 29.29
C GLY A 26 9.14 -17.32 30.37
N THR A 27 10.11 -16.40 30.37
CA THR A 27 11.55 -16.67 30.47
C THR A 27 12.29 -17.21 29.25
N TYR A 28 13.56 -17.47 29.47
CA TYR A 28 14.34 -18.31 28.59
C TYR A 28 13.94 -19.78 28.67
N LEU A 29 14.05 -20.49 27.54
CA LEU A 29 13.50 -21.84 27.33
C LEU A 29 13.96 -22.94 28.29
N PHE A 30 15.12 -22.80 28.91
CA PHE A 30 15.62 -23.82 29.84
C PHE A 30 15.33 -23.48 31.31
N ALA A 31 14.80 -22.29 31.64
CA ALA A 31 14.53 -21.87 33.02
C ALA A 31 13.34 -22.62 33.65
N SER A 32 13.63 -23.37 34.71
CA SER A 32 12.68 -24.22 35.44
C SER A 32 13.25 -24.63 36.81
N GLU A 33 12.44 -25.27 37.67
CA GLU A 33 12.93 -25.85 38.93
C GLU A 33 14.09 -26.84 38.75
N VAL A 34 14.09 -27.58 37.64
CA VAL A 34 15.06 -28.65 37.37
C VAL A 34 16.43 -28.08 36.97
N ASN A 35 16.43 -27.03 36.15
CA ASN A 35 17.64 -26.46 35.55
C ASN A 35 18.17 -25.23 36.29
N GLY A 36 17.38 -24.66 37.20
CA GLY A 36 17.58 -23.34 37.76
C GLY A 36 16.59 -22.34 37.16
N VAL A 37 16.04 -21.51 38.03
CA VAL A 37 15.05 -20.49 37.68
C VAL A 37 15.71 -19.25 37.07
N ASP A 38 16.93 -18.91 37.51
CA ASP A 38 17.77 -17.81 37.04
C ASP A 38 18.59 -18.18 35.78
N LEU A 39 17.94 -18.71 34.74
CA LEU A 39 18.62 -19.17 33.53
C LEU A 39 18.34 -18.26 32.34
N VAL A 40 19.41 -17.79 31.67
CA VAL A 40 19.42 -17.01 30.43
C VAL A 40 19.79 -17.89 29.23
N THR A 41 18.99 -17.87 28.16
CA THR A 41 19.26 -18.59 26.90
C THR A 41 19.73 -17.61 25.83
N HIS A 42 20.84 -17.95 25.19
CA HIS A 42 21.42 -17.18 24.08
C HIS A 42 21.31 -17.94 22.75
N PRO A 43 21.24 -17.25 21.59
CA PRO A 43 21.19 -17.90 20.28
C PRO A 43 22.44 -18.71 19.91
N ASN A 44 22.32 -19.56 18.88
CA ASN A 44 23.25 -20.65 18.56
C ASN A 44 24.75 -20.27 18.47
N THR A 45 25.06 -19.05 18.01
CA THR A 45 26.43 -18.61 17.72
C THR A 45 27.12 -17.88 18.88
N TYR A 46 26.43 -17.59 19.99
CA TYR A 46 26.99 -16.81 21.11
C TYR A 46 27.75 -17.66 22.15
N THR A 47 29.06 -17.50 22.26
CA THR A 47 29.91 -18.20 23.24
C THR A 47 30.36 -17.35 24.42
N GLY A 48 29.99 -16.06 24.45
CA GLY A 48 30.37 -15.11 25.51
C GLY A 48 31.44 -14.10 25.09
N THR A 49 31.74 -13.97 23.79
CA THR A 49 32.82 -13.09 23.28
C THR A 49 32.49 -12.38 21.96
N GLU A 50 31.34 -12.69 21.37
CA GLU A 50 30.87 -12.17 20.11
C GLU A 50 30.15 -10.83 20.32
N ASN A 51 30.42 -9.83 19.49
CA ASN A 51 29.67 -8.57 19.51
C ASN A 51 28.41 -8.61 18.62
N ILE A 52 28.34 -9.58 17.69
CA ILE A 52 27.23 -9.78 16.76
C ILE A 52 26.97 -11.27 16.67
N VAL A 53 25.71 -11.67 16.87
CA VAL A 53 25.25 -13.06 16.90
C VAL A 53 24.30 -13.24 15.72
N THR A 54 24.85 -13.73 14.61
CA THR A 54 24.06 -13.98 13.40
C THR A 54 23.29 -15.29 13.54
N VAL A 55 22.00 -15.27 13.19
CA VAL A 55 21.10 -16.43 13.19
C VAL A 55 20.47 -16.56 11.81
N ARG A 56 20.81 -17.62 11.07
CA ARG A 56 20.33 -17.83 9.71
C ARG A 56 19.05 -18.67 9.68
N VAL A 57 17.94 -18.07 9.25
CA VAL A 57 16.60 -18.67 9.27
C VAL A 57 16.22 -19.15 7.87
N CYS A 58 16.05 -20.46 7.71
CA CYS A 58 15.72 -21.12 6.44
C CYS A 58 14.31 -21.72 6.44
N ILE A 59 13.75 -21.91 5.25
CA ILE A 59 12.57 -22.74 5.02
C ILE A 59 13.01 -24.07 4.40
N ALA A 60 12.52 -25.20 4.91
CA ALA A 60 12.88 -26.51 4.36
C ALA A 60 12.31 -26.69 2.93
N PRO A 61 13.13 -27.06 1.91
CA PRO A 61 12.67 -27.24 0.53
C PRO A 61 11.60 -28.33 0.32
N THR A 62 11.46 -29.25 1.27
CA THR A 62 10.44 -30.31 1.26
C THR A 62 9.17 -29.91 2.01
N SER A 63 9.11 -28.71 2.60
CA SER A 63 7.92 -28.20 3.27
C SER A 63 6.80 -27.96 2.25
N PRO A 64 5.57 -28.44 2.50
CA PRO A 64 4.38 -27.84 1.90
C PRO A 64 4.41 -26.32 2.04
N ASN A 65 3.88 -25.63 1.03
CA ASN A 65 3.71 -24.18 1.00
C ASN A 65 5.01 -23.36 1.17
N ALA A 66 6.20 -23.95 0.98
CA ALA A 66 7.50 -23.29 1.22
C ALA A 66 7.63 -21.91 0.54
N ALA A 67 7.15 -21.76 -0.70
CA ALA A 67 7.15 -20.49 -1.43
C ALA A 67 6.20 -19.43 -0.83
N GLN A 68 5.11 -19.86 -0.19
CA GLN A 68 4.14 -18.97 0.47
C GLN A 68 4.62 -18.55 1.87
N MET A 69 5.54 -19.30 2.47
CA MET A 69 6.16 -18.95 3.75
C MET A 69 7.19 -17.81 3.60
N GLU A 70 7.85 -17.67 2.43
CA GLU A 70 9.04 -16.81 2.28
C GLU A 70 8.82 -15.36 2.73
N TYR A 71 7.70 -14.75 2.31
CA TYR A 71 7.41 -13.35 2.62
C TYR A 71 7.20 -13.11 4.12
N ALA A 72 6.36 -13.93 4.76
CA ALA A 72 6.12 -13.87 6.21
C ALA A 72 7.41 -14.12 7.02
N VAL A 73 8.27 -15.04 6.58
CA VAL A 73 9.56 -15.30 7.23
C VAL A 73 10.50 -14.09 7.09
N GLN A 74 10.51 -13.41 5.94
CA GLN A 74 11.27 -12.18 5.74
C GLN A 74 10.74 -11.03 6.61
N ASN A 75 9.43 -10.89 6.77
CA ASN A 75 8.81 -9.91 7.67
C ASN A 75 9.19 -10.17 9.14
N ASN A 76 9.12 -11.42 9.61
CA ASN A 76 9.51 -11.78 10.97
C ASN A 76 11.00 -11.53 11.24
N ILE A 77 11.87 -11.83 10.27
CA ILE A 77 13.30 -11.48 10.32
C ILE A 77 13.47 -9.96 10.42
N ALA A 78 12.71 -9.17 9.67
CA ALA A 78 12.77 -7.71 9.73
C ALA A 78 12.26 -7.17 11.09
N ALA A 79 11.21 -7.74 11.67
CA ALA A 79 10.68 -7.37 12.98
C ALA A 79 11.72 -7.63 14.09
N TYR A 80 12.32 -8.82 14.11
CA TYR A 80 13.40 -9.15 15.06
C TYR A 80 14.66 -8.32 14.84
N ASN A 81 15.04 -7.99 13.59
CA ASN A 81 16.20 -7.13 13.32
C ASN A 81 15.98 -5.65 13.71
N GLN A 82 14.73 -5.22 13.84
CA GLN A 82 14.40 -3.88 14.30
C GLN A 82 14.36 -3.77 15.83
N LEU A 83 14.00 -4.86 16.54
CA LEU A 83 13.72 -4.88 17.99
C LEU A 83 12.87 -3.68 18.46
N LEU A 84 11.90 -3.26 17.63
CA LEU A 84 11.01 -2.15 17.94
C LEU A 84 9.74 -2.69 18.62
N PRO A 85 9.49 -2.32 19.90
CA PRO A 85 8.30 -2.76 20.61
C PRO A 85 7.08 -1.96 20.15
N THR A 86 5.92 -2.59 20.18
CA THR A 86 4.66 -2.02 19.67
C THR A 86 3.54 -2.05 20.72
N THR A 87 2.61 -1.11 20.58
CA THR A 87 1.33 -1.03 21.31
C THR A 87 0.21 -1.13 20.27
N GLY A 88 -0.86 -1.87 20.57
CA GLY A 88 -1.92 -2.13 19.59
C GLY A 88 -1.51 -3.14 18.51
N ASN A 89 -0.68 -4.13 18.87
CA ASN A 89 -0.20 -5.15 17.92
C ASN A 89 -1.22 -6.25 17.60
N VAL A 90 -2.28 -6.42 18.41
CA VAL A 90 -3.37 -7.36 18.14
C VAL A 90 -4.40 -6.71 17.21
N ARG A 91 -4.55 -7.22 15.99
CA ARG A 91 -5.50 -6.71 14.98
C ARG A 91 -6.57 -7.74 14.65
N LEU A 92 -7.84 -7.33 14.76
CA LEU A 92 -9.03 -8.18 14.56
C LEU A 92 -10.00 -7.57 13.54
N GLY A 93 -10.72 -8.41 12.80
CA GLY A 93 -11.78 -8.03 11.88
C GLY A 93 -11.28 -7.11 10.77
N THR A 94 -12.01 -6.01 10.52
CA THR A 94 -11.67 -5.03 9.47
C THR A 94 -10.33 -4.30 9.67
N ASN A 95 -9.60 -4.57 10.75
CA ASN A 95 -8.26 -4.03 11.01
C ASN A 95 -7.13 -4.98 10.56
N ASN A 96 -7.45 -6.16 10.02
CA ASN A 96 -6.50 -7.11 9.43
C ASN A 96 -7.02 -7.64 8.08
N ASN A 97 -6.25 -8.50 7.42
CA ASN A 97 -6.58 -9.17 6.15
C ASN A 97 -6.75 -10.70 6.27
N VAL A 98 -6.78 -11.23 7.50
CA VAL A 98 -6.85 -12.65 7.84
C VAL A 98 -8.32 -13.12 7.76
N PRO A 99 -8.65 -14.14 6.93
CA PRO A 99 -10.02 -14.62 6.85
C PRO A 99 -10.56 -15.14 8.19
N ALA A 100 -11.87 -14.95 8.44
CA ALA A 100 -12.54 -15.26 9.71
C ALA A 100 -12.51 -16.74 10.16
N ASN A 101 -11.96 -17.63 9.34
CA ASN A 101 -11.77 -19.06 9.61
C ASN A 101 -10.30 -19.51 9.42
N ALA A 102 -9.35 -18.58 9.33
CA ALA A 102 -7.94 -18.83 9.06
C ALA A 102 -7.05 -18.29 10.18
N ILE A 103 -5.87 -18.91 10.33
CA ILE A 103 -4.82 -18.52 11.29
C ILE A 103 -3.69 -17.85 10.50
N ASP A 104 -3.21 -16.70 10.97
CA ASP A 104 -2.11 -15.98 10.34
C ASP A 104 -0.77 -16.72 10.54
N PHE A 105 -0.19 -17.20 9.44
CA PHE A 105 1.09 -17.89 9.47
C PHE A 105 2.23 -16.99 9.98
N GLU A 106 2.21 -15.70 9.63
CA GLU A 106 3.27 -14.77 10.03
C GLU A 106 3.30 -14.57 11.56
N SER A 107 2.15 -14.34 12.18
CA SER A 107 2.01 -14.22 13.64
C SER A 107 2.51 -15.46 14.38
N VAL A 108 2.11 -16.67 13.96
CA VAL A 108 2.59 -17.91 14.58
C VAL A 108 4.09 -18.12 14.31
N ALA A 109 4.57 -17.84 13.10
CA ALA A 109 6.00 -17.94 12.78
C ALA A 109 6.85 -16.88 13.51
N LEU A 110 6.27 -15.77 13.97
CA LEU A 110 6.95 -14.76 14.79
C LEU A 110 7.18 -15.32 16.19
N HIS A 111 6.11 -15.82 16.83
CA HIS A 111 6.14 -16.50 18.12
C HIS A 111 7.16 -17.65 18.16
N GLU A 112 7.08 -18.58 17.21
CA GLU A 112 7.98 -19.75 17.17
C GLU A 112 9.44 -19.37 16.88
N LEU A 113 9.66 -18.25 16.19
CA LEU A 113 11.01 -17.73 15.98
C LEU A 113 11.59 -17.14 17.28
N GLY A 114 10.77 -16.50 18.12
CA GLY A 114 11.17 -16.07 19.47
C GLY A 114 11.64 -17.24 20.33
N HIS A 115 10.93 -18.37 20.29
CA HIS A 115 11.42 -19.62 20.88
C HIS A 115 12.78 -20.04 20.31
N CYS A 116 12.92 -20.06 19.00
CA CYS A 116 14.17 -20.45 18.36
C CYS A 116 15.34 -19.44 18.57
N LEU A 117 15.07 -18.27 19.15
CA LEU A 117 16.07 -17.31 19.66
C LEU A 117 16.35 -17.44 21.17
N GLY A 118 15.54 -18.20 21.90
CA GLY A 118 15.75 -18.55 23.31
C GLY A 118 14.61 -18.13 24.26
N MET A 119 13.66 -17.32 23.79
CA MET A 119 12.51 -16.83 24.55
C MET A 119 11.45 -17.91 24.77
N ALA A 120 10.48 -17.70 25.66
CA ALA A 120 9.29 -18.54 25.71
C ALA A 120 8.09 -17.83 26.37
N HIS A 121 7.00 -18.57 26.62
CA HIS A 121 5.73 -18.06 27.11
C HIS A 121 5.78 -17.35 28.47
N VAL A 122 5.56 -16.05 28.40
CA VAL A 122 5.34 -15.18 29.57
C VAL A 122 4.23 -15.68 30.52
N ASN A 123 3.34 -16.54 30.01
CA ASN A 123 2.26 -17.18 30.76
C ASN A 123 2.53 -18.65 31.15
N ALA A 124 1.65 -19.22 31.98
CA ALA A 124 1.72 -20.61 32.42
C ALA A 124 1.53 -21.64 31.28
N ALA A 125 0.99 -21.22 30.14
CA ALA A 125 0.83 -21.97 28.91
C ALA A 125 0.13 -23.34 29.07
N SER A 126 0.18 -24.17 28.03
CA SER A 126 -0.34 -25.54 28.07
C SER A 126 0.53 -26.50 28.90
N GLU A 127 1.79 -26.11 29.10
CA GLU A 127 2.89 -26.85 29.67
C GLU A 127 2.78 -26.98 31.20
N SER A 128 2.11 -26.02 31.85
CA SER A 128 1.74 -26.09 33.29
C SER A 128 0.69 -27.16 33.61
N GLY A 129 0.06 -27.78 32.61
CA GLY A 129 -1.08 -28.68 32.81
C GLY A 129 -2.38 -27.97 33.25
N GLN A 130 -2.39 -26.63 33.28
CA GLN A 130 -3.60 -25.83 33.45
C GLN A 130 -4.53 -25.97 32.24
N THR A 131 -5.78 -25.52 32.35
CA THR A 131 -6.77 -25.60 31.25
C THR A 131 -7.62 -24.33 31.14
N GLY A 132 -8.02 -23.99 29.91
CA GLY A 132 -8.76 -22.75 29.63
C GLY A 132 -7.96 -21.52 30.05
N ASN A 133 -8.66 -20.49 30.55
CA ASN A 133 -8.04 -19.21 30.92
C ASN A 133 -6.89 -19.34 31.93
N ASN A 134 -6.81 -20.42 32.71
CA ASN A 134 -5.72 -20.66 33.66
C ASN A 134 -4.33 -20.82 33.00
N GLN A 135 -4.28 -21.03 31.69
CA GLN A 135 -3.03 -21.07 30.92
C GLN A 135 -2.48 -19.67 30.64
N ASN A 136 -3.29 -18.61 30.78
CA ASN A 136 -2.97 -17.27 30.26
C ASN A 136 -2.30 -16.33 31.28
N TYR A 137 -1.97 -16.80 32.49
CA TYR A 137 -1.48 -15.96 33.61
C TYR A 137 0.03 -16.08 33.82
N THR A 138 0.67 -15.11 34.51
CA THR A 138 2.14 -14.98 34.64
C THR A 138 2.83 -16.31 34.96
N ARG A 139 3.89 -16.64 34.21
CA ARG A 139 4.64 -17.88 34.39
C ARG A 139 5.37 -17.94 35.73
N ALA A 140 5.22 -19.06 36.41
CA ALA A 140 5.94 -19.40 37.63
C ALA A 140 6.18 -20.92 37.71
N THR A 141 6.94 -21.37 38.70
CA THR A 141 6.93 -22.77 39.14
C THR A 141 5.80 -23.02 40.15
N ASP A 142 5.48 -24.27 40.46
CA ASP A 142 4.45 -24.68 41.42
C ASP A 142 4.97 -24.82 42.87
N GLY A 143 6.16 -24.26 43.15
CA GLY A 143 6.65 -24.00 44.49
C GLY A 143 7.01 -25.24 45.32
N VAL A 144 7.05 -25.06 46.64
CA VAL A 144 7.41 -26.13 47.58
C VAL A 144 6.23 -27.09 47.80
N ASP A 145 4.98 -26.61 47.68
CA ASP A 145 3.78 -27.43 47.86
C ASP A 145 3.33 -28.22 46.61
N ASN A 146 3.90 -27.91 45.44
CA ASN A 146 3.61 -28.50 44.12
C ASN A 146 2.17 -28.19 43.64
N ILE A 147 1.71 -26.96 43.87
CA ILE A 147 0.40 -26.44 43.45
C ILE A 147 0.58 -25.04 42.86
N LEU A 148 0.37 -24.89 41.55
CA LEU A 148 0.37 -23.56 40.92
C LEU A 148 -0.80 -22.70 41.44
N ASN A 149 -0.47 -21.61 42.15
CA ASN A 149 -1.41 -20.72 42.83
C ASN A 149 -1.90 -19.62 41.86
N LEU A 150 -3.17 -19.66 41.42
CA LEU A 150 -3.69 -18.73 40.39
C LEU A 150 -4.84 -17.83 40.89
N ASN A 151 -4.67 -17.21 42.07
CA ASN A 151 -5.73 -16.38 42.67
C ASN A 151 -5.52 -14.89 42.34
N PRO A 152 -6.55 -14.16 41.85
CA PRO A 152 -6.44 -12.73 41.60
C PRO A 152 -6.24 -11.95 42.89
N GLY A 153 -5.63 -10.77 42.78
CA GLY A 153 -5.55 -9.80 43.85
C GLY A 153 -6.82 -8.96 44.02
N ALA A 154 -6.64 -7.70 44.39
CA ALA A 154 -7.72 -6.77 44.70
C ALA A 154 -8.37 -6.13 43.45
N ASP A 155 -7.66 -6.11 42.31
CA ASP A 155 -8.22 -5.64 41.04
C ASP A 155 -9.13 -6.67 40.35
N GLY A 156 -8.99 -7.96 40.69
CA GLY A 156 -9.76 -9.07 40.12
C GLY A 156 -9.25 -9.58 38.76
N VAL A 157 -8.09 -9.12 38.29
CA VAL A 157 -7.46 -9.49 37.01
C VAL A 157 -6.30 -10.44 37.29
N ILE A 158 -6.48 -11.73 37.01
CA ILE A 158 -5.41 -12.72 37.22
C ILE A 158 -4.27 -12.45 36.22
N GLY A 159 -3.03 -12.51 36.70
CA GLY A 159 -1.83 -12.08 35.97
C GLY A 159 -1.44 -10.61 36.21
N SER A 160 -2.18 -9.86 37.02
CA SER A 160 -1.82 -8.49 37.40
C SER A 160 -0.67 -8.43 38.40
N SER A 161 -0.28 -7.22 38.81
CA SER A 161 0.79 -7.02 39.78
C SER A 161 0.43 -7.33 41.23
N ASP A 162 -0.86 -7.52 41.56
CA ASP A 162 -1.34 -7.80 42.92
C ASP A 162 -1.85 -9.25 43.13
N ASP A 163 -1.56 -10.12 42.16
CA ASP A 163 -1.84 -11.56 42.15
C ASP A 163 -1.33 -12.29 43.42
N ILE A 164 -2.13 -13.25 43.90
CA ILE A 164 -1.87 -14.02 45.13
C ILE A 164 -1.34 -15.41 44.73
N ARG A 165 -0.02 -15.48 44.56
CA ARG A 165 0.73 -16.63 44.02
C ARG A 165 1.39 -17.55 45.06
N GLY A 166 1.11 -17.35 46.35
CA GLY A 166 1.54 -18.29 47.39
C GLY A 166 3.07 -18.46 47.48
N ASP A 167 3.55 -19.69 47.26
CA ASP A 167 4.96 -20.07 47.15
C ASP A 167 5.41 -20.41 45.72
N ASP A 168 4.64 -20.06 44.69
CA ASP A 168 5.06 -20.11 43.28
C ASP A 168 6.36 -19.29 43.09
N ASP A 169 7.46 -19.91 42.64
CA ASP A 169 8.67 -19.17 42.28
C ASP A 169 8.46 -18.47 40.94
N ASN A 170 8.40 -17.14 40.95
CA ASN A 170 8.29 -16.32 39.75
C ASN A 170 9.38 -16.68 38.74
N LEU A 171 8.97 -16.99 37.51
CA LEU A 171 9.91 -17.26 36.43
C LEU A 171 10.24 -15.95 35.68
N PHE A 172 9.22 -15.16 35.37
CA PHE A 172 9.21 -13.99 34.48
C PHE A 172 10.12 -12.81 34.92
N TRP A 173 10.77 -12.14 33.96
CA TRP A 173 11.62 -10.97 34.19
C TRP A 173 10.81 -9.68 34.11
N PHE A 174 10.65 -8.96 35.22
CA PHE A 174 9.88 -7.73 35.31
C PHE A 174 10.73 -6.48 35.50
N ARG A 175 10.17 -5.32 35.15
CA ARG A 175 10.79 -4.01 35.38
C ARG A 175 10.73 -3.62 36.85
N ARG A 176 11.89 -3.38 37.47
CA ARG A 176 12.01 -2.97 38.89
C ARG A 176 11.30 -1.65 39.20
N THR A 177 11.15 -0.79 38.20
CA THR A 177 10.63 0.58 38.34
C THR A 177 9.11 0.63 38.50
N ASN A 178 8.37 -0.17 37.73
CA ASN A 178 6.91 -0.11 37.68
C ASN A 178 6.20 -1.47 37.46
N ASN A 179 6.91 -2.58 37.20
CA ASN A 179 6.32 -3.90 36.89
C ASN A 179 5.27 -3.85 35.76
N ASP A 180 5.45 -2.96 34.78
CA ASP A 180 4.56 -2.83 33.62
C ASP A 180 5.26 -3.43 32.38
N PRO A 181 4.73 -4.53 31.81
CA PRO A 181 5.36 -5.21 30.68
C PRO A 181 4.93 -4.63 29.32
N PHE A 182 4.15 -3.54 29.30
CA PHE A 182 3.77 -2.78 28.09
C PHE A 182 4.59 -1.49 27.92
N THR A 183 5.63 -1.32 28.73
CA THR A 183 6.62 -0.25 28.60
C THR A 183 8.04 -0.81 28.80
N ILE A 184 9.06 -0.19 28.20
CA ILE A 184 10.45 -0.68 28.21
C ILE A 184 11.41 0.38 28.77
N ASP A 185 12.44 -0.03 29.50
CA ASP A 185 13.52 0.88 29.91
C ASP A 185 14.54 1.13 28.78
N ALA A 186 15.22 2.28 28.85
CA ALA A 186 16.27 2.61 27.89
C ALA A 186 17.48 1.66 28.02
N VAL A 187 17.76 1.21 29.24
CA VAL A 187 18.71 0.14 29.57
C VAL A 187 17.90 -1.10 29.94
N VAL A 188 18.28 -2.28 29.47
CA VAL A 188 17.60 -3.55 29.71
C VAL A 188 18.62 -4.60 30.17
N ASP A 189 18.79 -4.67 31.49
CA ASP A 189 19.78 -5.52 32.15
C ASP A 189 19.42 -5.80 33.62
N SER A 190 20.29 -6.49 34.36
CA SER A 190 20.06 -6.85 35.77
C SER A 190 19.87 -5.64 36.72
N THR A 191 20.22 -4.42 36.30
CA THR A 191 20.05 -3.19 37.10
C THR A 191 18.65 -2.59 36.99
N THR A 192 17.96 -2.88 35.89
CA THR A 192 16.66 -2.32 35.51
C THR A 192 15.53 -3.35 35.56
N TYR A 193 15.84 -4.62 35.26
CA TYR A 193 14.96 -5.77 35.33
C TYR A 193 15.34 -6.69 36.51
N SER A 194 14.37 -7.45 37.00
CA SER A 194 14.58 -8.50 37.98
C SER A 194 13.54 -9.60 37.82
N ARG A 195 13.83 -10.76 38.38
CA ARG A 195 12.88 -11.87 38.58
C ARG A 195 12.63 -12.15 40.06
N ASN A 196 13.47 -11.60 40.94
CA ASN A 196 13.35 -11.72 42.39
C ASN A 196 12.20 -10.83 42.88
N LEU A 197 11.10 -11.44 43.34
CA LEU A 197 9.89 -10.74 43.81
C LEU A 197 10.16 -9.68 44.89
N ALA A 198 11.26 -9.76 45.65
CA ALA A 198 11.65 -8.72 46.61
C ALA A 198 12.04 -7.38 45.96
N ASP A 199 12.31 -7.35 44.66
CA ASP A 199 12.63 -6.16 43.86
C ASP A 199 11.38 -5.50 43.23
N LEU A 200 10.18 -6.01 43.50
CA LEU A 200 8.93 -5.44 43.01
C LEU A 200 8.64 -4.04 43.59
N PRO A 201 7.95 -3.16 42.83
CA PRO A 201 7.44 -1.90 43.35
C PRO A 201 6.56 -2.07 44.59
N ALA A 202 6.59 -1.10 45.49
CA ALA A 202 5.82 -1.14 46.74
C ALA A 202 4.31 -1.24 46.48
N GLY A 203 3.71 -2.36 46.90
CA GLY A 203 2.29 -2.67 46.70
C GLY A 203 2.05 -3.78 45.68
N HIS A 204 3.05 -4.19 44.91
CA HIS A 204 2.98 -5.35 44.03
C HIS A 204 3.41 -6.62 44.77
N THR A 205 2.79 -7.74 44.44
CA THR A 205 3.04 -9.08 45.03
C THR A 205 3.57 -10.07 44.00
N PHE A 206 3.30 -9.86 42.72
CA PHE A 206 3.83 -10.69 41.65
C PHE A 206 4.20 -9.91 40.39
N ALA A 207 4.92 -10.56 39.48
CA ALA A 207 5.25 -10.01 38.18
C ALA A 207 4.01 -9.97 37.28
N ALA A 208 3.78 -8.85 36.58
CA ALA A 208 2.57 -8.67 35.76
C ALA A 208 2.74 -9.27 34.36
N ASN A 209 1.74 -9.98 33.87
CA ASN A 209 1.77 -10.69 32.59
C ASN A 209 1.45 -9.77 31.39
N PRO A 210 2.17 -9.83 30.25
CA PRO A 210 1.85 -9.06 29.06
C PRO A 210 0.68 -9.62 28.21
N ASP A 211 -0.45 -9.97 28.84
CA ASP A 211 -1.68 -10.40 28.14
C ASP A 211 -2.72 -9.28 27.95
N ARG A 212 -3.72 -9.54 27.11
CA ARG A 212 -4.82 -8.58 26.79
C ARG A 212 -5.61 -8.06 28.00
N ALA A 213 -5.78 -8.83 29.07
CA ALA A 213 -6.54 -8.41 30.25
C ALA A 213 -5.71 -7.44 31.10
N VAL A 214 -4.45 -7.75 31.35
CA VAL A 214 -3.51 -6.86 32.03
C VAL A 214 -3.20 -5.63 31.17
N SER A 215 -3.12 -5.76 29.84
CA SER A 215 -2.94 -4.60 28.95
C SER A 215 -4.14 -3.65 28.99
N THR A 216 -5.35 -4.18 29.07
CA THR A 216 -6.57 -3.37 29.26
C THR A 216 -6.58 -2.69 30.64
N LEU A 217 -6.16 -3.38 31.71
CA LEU A 217 -6.04 -2.83 33.06
C LEU A 217 -5.04 -1.67 33.13
N LEU A 218 -3.86 -1.82 32.50
CA LEU A 218 -2.79 -0.83 32.51
C LEU A 218 -2.96 0.29 31.47
N GLY A 219 -3.97 0.22 30.60
CA GLY A 219 -4.31 1.28 29.63
C GLY A 219 -3.64 1.15 28.26
N HIS A 220 -3.17 -0.05 27.90
CA HIS A 220 -2.52 -0.41 26.64
C HIS A 220 -3.40 -1.36 25.78
N PRO A 221 -4.67 -1.00 25.46
CA PRO A 221 -5.62 -1.92 24.83
C PRO A 221 -5.11 -2.47 23.49
N LEU A 222 -5.55 -3.70 23.14
CA LEU A 222 -5.12 -4.43 21.94
C LEU A 222 -3.60 -4.68 21.88
N THR A 223 -2.93 -4.69 23.03
CA THR A 223 -1.50 -5.05 23.14
C THR A 223 -1.35 -6.37 23.88
N GLU A 224 -0.44 -7.21 23.40
CA GLU A 224 -0.08 -8.51 23.97
C GLU A 224 1.34 -8.89 23.51
N ALA A 225 2.12 -9.57 24.36
CA ALA A 225 3.41 -10.09 23.92
C ALA A 225 3.24 -11.11 22.78
N ALA A 226 4.12 -11.09 21.79
CA ALA A 226 4.15 -12.09 20.72
C ALA A 226 4.42 -13.49 21.29
N MET A 227 5.19 -13.59 22.39
CA MET A 227 5.37 -14.82 23.14
C MET A 227 4.21 -15.21 24.07
N GLN A 228 3.11 -14.46 24.15
CA GLN A 228 1.91 -14.95 24.86
C GLN A 228 1.38 -16.19 24.13
N GLN A 229 1.12 -17.28 24.87
CA GLN A 229 0.66 -18.52 24.25
C GLN A 229 -0.79 -18.40 23.76
N GLY A 230 -1.02 -18.81 22.51
CA GLY A 230 -2.33 -18.83 21.86
C GLY A 230 -2.45 -17.90 20.66
N THR A 231 -3.29 -18.28 19.69
CA THR A 231 -3.68 -17.45 18.55
C THR A 231 -5.12 -17.77 18.17
N PHE A 232 -5.82 -16.81 17.59
CA PHE A 232 -7.23 -16.94 17.21
C PHE A 232 -7.43 -16.86 15.69
N PHE A 233 -8.60 -17.29 15.20
CA PHE A 233 -9.00 -16.99 13.83
C PHE A 233 -9.33 -15.49 13.72
N ASP A 234 -9.18 -14.90 12.53
CA ASP A 234 -9.37 -13.45 12.32
C ASP A 234 -8.38 -12.58 13.14
N GLU A 235 -7.15 -13.04 13.31
CA GLU A 235 -6.16 -12.37 14.16
C GLU A 235 -4.80 -12.23 13.48
N ALA A 236 -4.23 -11.03 13.57
CA ALA A 236 -2.85 -10.76 13.22
C ALA A 236 -2.13 -10.06 14.39
N GLN A 237 -0.95 -10.58 14.73
CA GLN A 237 -0.01 -10.09 15.74
C GLN A 237 1.41 -10.18 15.16
N ARG A 238 1.69 -9.36 14.15
CA ARG A 238 2.91 -9.42 13.32
C ARG A 238 4.05 -8.52 13.81
N THR A 239 3.95 -8.02 15.05
CA THR A 239 4.97 -7.14 15.66
C THR A 239 5.18 -7.48 17.13
N LEU A 240 6.43 -7.30 17.57
CA LEU A 240 6.87 -7.60 18.94
C LEU A 240 6.25 -6.62 19.95
N GLY A 241 5.86 -7.13 21.10
CA GLY A 241 5.50 -6.36 22.28
C GLY A 241 6.74 -5.84 23.03
N HIS A 242 6.51 -5.08 24.10
CA HIS A 242 7.57 -4.48 24.91
C HIS A 242 8.37 -5.54 25.67
N ASP A 243 7.68 -6.55 26.22
CA ASP A 243 8.33 -7.67 26.89
C ASP A 243 9.18 -8.53 25.94
N ASP A 244 8.72 -8.80 24.72
CA ASP A 244 9.46 -9.61 23.75
C ASP A 244 10.83 -8.99 23.45
N VAL A 245 10.84 -7.67 23.24
CA VAL A 245 12.06 -6.88 23.02
C VAL A 245 12.90 -6.81 24.29
N ALA A 246 12.29 -6.65 25.46
CA ALA A 246 13.01 -6.61 26.74
C ALA A 246 13.72 -7.94 27.03
N THR A 247 13.04 -9.07 26.84
CA THR A 247 13.59 -10.41 27.03
C THR A 247 14.79 -10.65 26.09
N LEU A 248 14.73 -10.25 24.82
CA LEU A 248 15.90 -10.38 23.94
C LEU A 248 17.04 -9.43 24.31
N ARG A 249 16.76 -8.16 24.62
CA ARG A 249 17.79 -7.20 25.03
C ARG A 249 18.48 -7.59 26.34
N TYR A 250 17.76 -8.22 27.27
CA TYR A 250 18.37 -8.77 28.47
C TYR A 250 19.39 -9.88 28.13
N ALA A 251 19.12 -10.72 27.13
CA ALA A 251 20.08 -11.73 26.67
C ALA A 251 21.33 -11.09 26.05
N GLU A 252 21.11 -10.04 25.25
CA GLU A 252 22.14 -9.20 24.61
C GLU A 252 23.04 -8.44 25.61
N SER A 253 22.59 -8.27 26.86
CA SER A 253 23.44 -7.78 27.96
C SER A 253 24.58 -8.73 28.35
N GLY A 254 24.53 -10.00 27.91
CA GLY A 254 25.63 -10.96 27.97
C GLY A 254 25.60 -11.90 29.18
N ILE A 255 26.75 -12.51 29.47
CA ILE A 255 26.97 -13.45 30.59
C ILE A 255 27.09 -12.70 31.94
N ASN A 256 27.44 -11.42 31.91
CA ASN A 256 27.50 -10.59 33.12
C ASN A 256 26.16 -9.91 33.47
N GLU A 257 25.15 -10.00 32.60
CA GLU A 257 23.83 -9.38 32.71
C GLU A 257 23.84 -7.85 32.92
N LEU A 258 24.76 -7.12 32.27
CA LEU A 258 24.89 -5.67 32.32
C LEU A 258 25.02 -5.06 30.91
N GLU A 259 24.12 -4.15 30.54
CA GLU A 259 24.21 -3.45 29.26
C GLU A 259 25.32 -2.38 29.30
N ASN A 260 25.95 -2.11 28.15
CA ASN A 260 27.09 -1.19 28.07
C ASN A 260 26.73 0.26 28.43
N ASP A 261 27.01 0.68 29.66
CA ASP A 261 27.19 2.10 30.01
C ASP A 261 28.43 2.64 29.24
N PRO A 262 28.31 3.74 28.45
CA PRO A 262 29.45 4.38 27.78
C PRO A 262 30.59 4.82 28.73
N GLY A 263 30.41 4.78 30.05
CA GLY A 263 31.45 4.94 31.06
C GLY A 263 32.31 3.71 31.39
N ASN A 264 31.96 2.49 30.95
CA ASN A 264 32.60 1.25 31.41
C ASN A 264 33.33 0.47 30.28
N PRO A 265 34.67 0.62 30.12
CA PRO A 265 35.42 -0.02 29.04
C PRO A 265 35.76 -1.52 29.26
N ASN A 266 35.12 -2.20 30.20
CA ASN A 266 35.43 -3.59 30.61
C ASN A 266 34.29 -4.60 30.37
N VAL A 267 33.20 -4.22 29.69
CA VAL A 267 32.08 -5.13 29.36
C VAL A 267 32.39 -5.80 28.00
N THR A 268 32.70 -7.09 28.01
CA THR A 268 33.37 -7.77 26.87
C THR A 268 32.51 -8.84 26.16
N ASP A 269 31.24 -8.93 26.54
CA ASP A 269 30.36 -10.06 26.22
C ASP A 269 28.95 -9.63 25.79
N ASN A 270 28.64 -8.33 25.72
CA ASN A 270 27.42 -7.83 25.10
C ASN A 270 27.40 -8.09 23.59
N TYR A 271 26.23 -8.35 23.03
CA TYR A 271 26.07 -8.61 21.60
C TYR A 271 24.80 -7.98 21.03
N SER A 272 24.68 -7.96 19.71
CA SER A 272 23.41 -7.74 19.03
C SER A 272 23.05 -8.93 18.15
N ILE A 273 21.80 -9.34 18.17
CA ILE A 273 21.24 -10.40 17.34
C ILE A 273 21.00 -9.85 15.93
N VAL A 274 21.40 -10.60 14.91
CA VAL A 274 21.07 -10.28 13.50
C VAL A 274 20.55 -11.53 12.82
N LEU A 275 19.30 -11.52 12.38
CA LEU A 275 18.70 -12.59 11.61
C LEU A 275 18.96 -12.39 10.12
N GLU A 276 19.35 -13.46 9.43
CA GLU A 276 19.49 -13.50 7.97
C GLU A 276 18.47 -14.44 7.34
N TYR A 277 17.87 -14.01 6.22
CA TYR A 277 17.07 -14.92 5.42
C TYR A 277 17.95 -15.96 4.71
N GLY A 278 17.77 -17.21 5.11
CA GLY A 278 18.50 -18.38 4.63
C GLY A 278 18.11 -18.83 3.22
N GLY A 279 16.91 -18.44 2.77
CA GLY A 279 16.26 -18.99 1.58
C GLY A 279 15.51 -20.30 1.87
N ILE A 280 14.84 -20.81 0.83
CA ILE A 280 14.36 -22.20 0.82
C ILE A 280 15.58 -23.12 0.67
N SER A 281 16.08 -23.65 1.79
CA SER A 281 17.41 -24.27 1.93
C SER A 281 17.47 -25.28 3.08
N THR A 282 18.32 -26.30 2.94
CA THR A 282 18.76 -27.17 4.06
C THR A 282 20.22 -26.95 4.46
N THR A 283 20.92 -26.03 3.79
CA THR A 283 22.35 -25.79 3.97
C THR A 283 22.59 -24.46 4.67
N ASN A 284 23.42 -24.48 5.72
CA ASN A 284 23.78 -23.32 6.53
C ASN A 284 22.55 -22.62 7.12
N CYS A 285 21.84 -23.34 7.98
CA CYS A 285 20.60 -22.92 8.63
C CYS A 285 20.74 -23.15 10.14
N ASP A 286 20.63 -22.08 10.94
CA ASP A 286 20.59 -22.16 12.40
C ASP A 286 19.18 -22.49 12.89
N VAL A 287 18.17 -21.92 12.22
CA VAL A 287 16.75 -22.21 12.39
C VAL A 287 16.19 -22.75 11.08
N SER A 288 15.52 -23.89 11.11
CA SER A 288 14.84 -24.48 9.94
C SER A 288 13.34 -24.56 10.17
N MET A 289 12.55 -23.88 9.35
CA MET A 289 11.08 -23.86 9.37
C MET A 289 10.49 -24.90 8.40
N SER A 290 9.49 -25.67 8.83
CA SER A 290 8.81 -26.63 7.94
C SER A 290 7.39 -27.00 8.37
N PHE A 291 6.52 -27.29 7.39
CA PHE A 291 5.21 -27.91 7.64
C PHE A 291 5.33 -29.43 7.78
N THR A 292 4.91 -29.97 8.91
CA THR A 292 4.99 -31.41 9.22
C THR A 292 3.61 -32.02 9.44
N ALA A 293 3.53 -33.35 9.38
CA ALA A 293 2.30 -34.11 9.62
C ALA A 293 1.99 -34.30 11.12
N THR A 294 2.47 -33.38 11.95
CA THR A 294 2.24 -33.35 13.41
C THR A 294 0.82 -32.92 13.75
N THR A 295 0.43 -33.12 15.00
CA THR A 295 -0.94 -32.86 15.50
C THR A 295 -1.10 -31.52 16.23
N GLY A 296 -0.01 -30.78 16.47
CA GLY A 296 -0.04 -29.45 17.09
C GLY A 296 -0.15 -28.32 16.05
N LEU A 297 -0.43 -27.11 16.51
CA LEU A 297 -0.50 -25.93 15.63
C LEU A 297 0.88 -25.56 15.09
N ALA A 298 1.82 -25.30 16.00
CA ALA A 298 3.25 -25.17 15.72
C ALA A 298 4.06 -25.53 16.98
N PHE A 299 5.37 -25.71 16.82
CA PHE A 299 6.35 -25.66 17.90
C PHE A 299 7.77 -25.41 17.37
N CYS A 300 8.60 -24.69 18.12
CA CYS A 300 10.05 -24.65 17.97
C CYS A 300 10.72 -25.70 18.89
N GLY A 301 11.38 -26.68 18.29
CA GLY A 301 12.28 -27.60 18.99
C GLY A 301 13.68 -27.02 19.08
N VAL A 302 14.18 -26.82 20.31
CA VAL A 302 15.58 -26.40 20.57
C VAL A 302 16.40 -27.46 21.29
N GLY A 303 17.69 -27.49 21.01
CA GLY A 303 18.72 -28.12 21.83
C GLY A 303 19.61 -27.04 22.46
N GLY A 304 20.23 -27.31 23.61
CA GLY A 304 21.07 -26.32 24.32
C GLY A 304 22.29 -26.92 25.01
N ALA A 305 23.27 -26.07 25.32
CA ALA A 305 24.47 -26.39 26.09
C ALA A 305 24.88 -25.23 27.00
N GLY A 306 25.17 -25.51 28.28
CA GLY A 306 25.63 -24.49 29.23
C GLY A 306 26.96 -23.85 28.80
N ILE A 307 27.04 -22.52 28.88
CA ILE A 307 28.25 -21.73 28.57
C ILE A 307 28.86 -21.06 29.81
N ALA A 308 28.02 -20.69 30.78
CA ALA A 308 28.42 -20.18 32.10
C ALA A 308 27.38 -20.57 33.16
N PRO A 309 27.65 -20.44 34.48
CA PRO A 309 26.62 -20.60 35.50
C PRO A 309 25.48 -19.62 35.26
N GLY A 310 24.25 -20.10 35.08
CA GLY A 310 23.09 -19.27 34.69
C GLY A 310 22.87 -19.12 33.18
N HIS A 311 23.83 -19.50 32.32
CA HIS A 311 23.73 -19.23 30.87
C HIS A 311 23.81 -20.49 30.02
N VAL A 312 22.85 -20.64 29.10
CA VAL A 312 22.79 -21.71 28.10
C VAL A 312 22.80 -21.11 26.69
N ARG A 313 23.54 -21.72 25.78
CA ARG A 313 23.47 -21.41 24.35
C ARG A 313 22.64 -22.46 23.63
N ILE A 314 21.80 -22.04 22.69
CA ILE A 314 21.16 -22.95 21.73
C ILE A 314 22.25 -23.71 20.93
N THR A 315 21.95 -24.93 20.48
CA THR A 315 22.86 -25.74 19.64
C THR A 315 22.19 -26.29 18.38
N THR A 316 20.86 -26.37 18.39
CA THR A 316 20.00 -26.73 17.25
C THR A 316 18.66 -26.05 17.43
N ALA A 317 18.04 -25.54 16.36
CA ALA A 317 16.69 -24.98 16.39
C ALA A 317 15.92 -25.35 15.11
N SER A 318 14.65 -25.77 15.27
CA SER A 318 13.77 -26.11 14.15
C SER A 318 12.31 -25.83 14.50
N ILE A 319 11.60 -25.17 13.60
CA ILE A 319 10.17 -24.86 13.77
C ILE A 319 9.35 -25.79 12.90
N GLU A 320 8.39 -26.46 13.51
CA GLU A 320 7.40 -27.28 12.82
C GLU A 320 6.01 -26.63 12.88
N PHE A 321 5.29 -26.63 11.77
CA PHE A 321 3.91 -26.16 11.67
C PHE A 321 2.98 -27.30 11.25
N GLY A 322 1.81 -27.39 11.88
CA GLY A 322 0.82 -28.44 11.61
C GLY A 322 0.08 -28.23 10.29
N GLN A 323 0.09 -29.23 9.42
CA GLN A 323 -0.61 -29.18 8.12
C GLN A 323 -2.15 -29.21 8.21
N ALA A 324 -2.72 -29.48 9.39
CA ALA A 324 -4.16 -29.69 9.58
C ALA A 324 -5.00 -28.40 9.76
N PHE A 325 -4.36 -27.23 9.75
CA PHE A 325 -5.01 -25.94 10.01
C PHE A 325 -5.20 -25.13 8.72
N ASN A 326 -6.17 -24.22 8.75
CA ASN A 326 -6.42 -23.30 7.64
C ASN A 326 -5.49 -22.09 7.75
N TRP A 327 -4.32 -22.18 7.12
CA TRP A 327 -3.29 -21.14 7.18
C TRP A 327 -3.54 -20.02 6.19
N PHE A 328 -3.50 -18.79 6.69
CA PHE A 328 -3.37 -17.59 5.87
C PHE A 328 -1.88 -17.24 5.73
N PHE A 329 -1.43 -17.09 4.49
CA PHE A 329 -0.05 -16.68 4.17
C PHE A 329 -0.09 -15.26 3.60
N ASN A 330 0.68 -14.34 4.18
CA ASN A 330 0.84 -13.01 3.62
C ASN A 330 1.57 -13.08 2.27
N ALA A 331 1.12 -12.26 1.33
CA ALA A 331 1.81 -11.96 0.09
C ALA A 331 2.39 -10.54 0.17
N PRO A 332 3.48 -10.24 -0.56
CA PRO A 332 3.88 -8.85 -0.80
C PRO A 332 2.75 -8.12 -1.54
N ASN A 333 2.51 -6.86 -1.17
CA ASN A 333 1.52 -6.03 -1.86
C ASN A 333 1.84 -5.92 -3.37
N SER A 334 0.83 -6.04 -4.21
CA SER A 334 0.90 -5.91 -5.66
C SER A 334 0.28 -4.58 -6.10
N ALA A 335 0.86 -3.94 -7.11
CA ALA A 335 0.28 -2.72 -7.64
C ALA A 335 -1.09 -2.98 -8.32
N PRO A 336 -2.06 -2.06 -8.18
CA PRO A 336 -3.36 -2.18 -8.83
C PRO A 336 -3.21 -2.19 -10.36
N VAL A 337 -4.12 -2.87 -11.05
CA VAL A 337 -4.17 -2.91 -12.52
C VAL A 337 -5.26 -1.97 -13.01
N LEU A 338 -4.86 -0.81 -13.54
CA LEU A 338 -5.74 0.12 -14.25
C LEU A 338 -6.13 -0.44 -15.62
N ASN A 339 -7.42 -0.48 -15.95
CA ASN A 339 -7.87 -0.83 -17.29
C ASN A 339 -7.62 0.33 -18.26
N MET A 340 -7.21 -0.01 -19.48
CA MET A 340 -6.83 0.95 -20.52
C MET A 340 -7.95 1.97 -20.82
N ILE A 341 -7.58 3.25 -20.77
CA ILE A 341 -8.43 4.40 -21.07
C ILE A 341 -8.32 4.76 -22.55
N GLY A 342 -7.08 4.90 -23.04
CA GLY A 342 -6.76 5.36 -24.40
C GLY A 342 -7.02 6.86 -24.64
N ASP A 343 -6.52 7.36 -25.77
CA ASP A 343 -6.78 8.73 -26.22
C ASP A 343 -8.28 8.91 -26.55
N LEU A 344 -8.84 10.04 -26.13
CA LEU A 344 -10.25 10.39 -26.30
C LEU A 344 -10.40 11.52 -27.32
N ASN A 345 -11.42 11.43 -28.17
CA ASN A 345 -11.72 12.46 -29.16
C ASN A 345 -13.19 12.86 -29.05
N LEU A 346 -13.45 14.17 -29.07
CA LEU A 346 -14.78 14.76 -29.08
C LEU A 346 -14.77 16.12 -29.80
N THR A 347 -15.93 16.59 -30.20
CA THR A 347 -16.13 17.96 -30.73
C THR A 347 -16.67 18.85 -29.60
N GLU A 348 -16.43 20.15 -29.70
CA GLU A 348 -17.07 21.17 -28.86
C GLU A 348 -18.62 21.02 -28.84
N ALA A 349 -19.24 21.50 -27.76
CA ALA A 349 -20.66 21.28 -27.43
C ALA A 349 -21.08 19.80 -27.23
N GLY A 350 -20.16 18.84 -27.43
CA GLY A 350 -20.35 17.44 -27.09
C GLY A 350 -20.28 17.16 -25.58
N ASN A 351 -20.74 15.98 -25.18
CA ASN A 351 -20.58 15.47 -23.82
C ASN A 351 -20.18 13.98 -23.85
N LEU A 352 -19.06 13.65 -23.19
CA LEU A 352 -18.55 12.28 -23.06
C LEU A 352 -18.38 11.91 -21.58
N GLN A 353 -18.89 10.75 -21.18
CA GLN A 353 -18.65 10.17 -19.86
C GLN A 353 -17.90 8.85 -20.02
N VAL A 354 -16.78 8.73 -19.31
CA VAL A 354 -15.89 7.56 -19.31
C VAL A 354 -15.90 6.92 -17.93
N ALA A 355 -16.28 5.64 -17.88
CA ALA A 355 -16.18 4.81 -16.70
C ALA A 355 -14.77 4.22 -16.62
N LEU A 356 -14.04 4.59 -15.57
CA LEU A 356 -12.70 4.12 -15.26
C LEU A 356 -12.81 2.96 -14.27
N THR A 357 -12.00 1.93 -14.46
CA THR A 357 -12.03 0.72 -13.62
C THR A 357 -10.62 0.23 -13.38
N ALA A 358 -10.36 -0.26 -12.18
CA ALA A 358 -9.14 -0.96 -11.84
C ALA A 358 -9.46 -2.21 -11.03
N THR A 359 -8.53 -3.16 -11.03
CA THR A 359 -8.64 -4.39 -10.24
C THR A 359 -7.36 -4.62 -9.47
N ASP A 360 -7.48 -5.19 -8.29
CA ASP A 360 -6.38 -5.50 -7.40
C ASP A 360 -6.40 -6.98 -7.01
N VAL A 361 -5.24 -7.64 -6.99
CA VAL A 361 -5.15 -9.08 -6.69
C VAL A 361 -5.17 -9.35 -5.19
N ASP A 362 -4.72 -8.37 -4.39
CA ASP A 362 -4.66 -8.42 -2.93
C ASP A 362 -5.95 -7.89 -2.29
N ILE A 363 -6.97 -7.58 -3.12
CA ILE A 363 -8.31 -7.10 -2.73
C ILE A 363 -8.23 -5.82 -1.89
N ASN A 364 -7.27 -4.95 -2.22
CA ASN A 364 -7.07 -3.68 -1.56
C ASN A 364 -8.18 -2.67 -1.91
N THR A 365 -8.36 -1.67 -1.05
CA THR A 365 -9.22 -0.51 -1.34
C THR A 365 -8.47 0.41 -2.30
N LEU A 366 -9.08 0.68 -3.45
CA LEU A 366 -8.49 1.53 -4.48
C LEU A 366 -9.00 2.97 -4.38
N SER A 367 -8.09 3.93 -4.56
CA SER A 367 -8.39 5.35 -4.63
C SER A 367 -7.88 5.93 -5.95
N PHE A 368 -8.71 6.74 -6.60
CA PHE A 368 -8.46 7.31 -7.91
C PHE A 368 -8.17 8.81 -7.85
N SER A 369 -7.22 9.25 -8.66
CA SER A 369 -6.88 10.67 -8.84
C SER A 369 -6.58 10.98 -10.30
N VAL A 370 -6.70 12.26 -10.66
CA VAL A 370 -6.41 12.75 -12.02
C VAL A 370 -5.57 14.02 -11.96
N THR A 371 -4.63 14.17 -12.88
CA THR A 371 -3.90 15.42 -13.14
C THR A 371 -4.08 15.85 -14.60
N GLY A 372 -3.95 17.16 -14.87
CA GLY A 372 -4.20 17.72 -16.21
C GLY A 372 -5.66 17.99 -16.56
N LEU A 373 -6.59 17.82 -15.61
CA LEU A 373 -8.04 17.97 -15.83
C LEU A 373 -8.40 19.40 -16.33
N PRO A 374 -8.99 19.55 -17.54
CA PRO A 374 -9.38 20.86 -18.08
C PRO A 374 -10.64 21.42 -17.41
N ALA A 375 -10.92 22.71 -17.62
CA ALA A 375 -12.00 23.43 -16.94
C ALA A 375 -13.41 22.90 -17.26
N PHE A 376 -13.60 22.31 -18.44
CA PHE A 376 -14.85 21.67 -18.88
C PHE A 376 -15.01 20.21 -18.41
N ALA A 377 -14.06 19.69 -17.64
CA ALA A 377 -14.05 18.31 -17.19
C ALA A 377 -14.28 18.18 -15.67
N SER A 378 -14.87 17.06 -15.27
CA SER A 378 -15.08 16.69 -13.88
C SER A 378 -14.72 15.23 -13.63
N PHE A 379 -14.27 14.94 -12.41
CA PHE A 379 -13.77 13.63 -12.00
C PHE A 379 -14.35 13.25 -10.64
N VAL A 380 -14.83 12.01 -10.52
CA VAL A 380 -15.39 11.46 -9.28
C VAL A 380 -14.81 10.06 -9.07
N ASP A 381 -14.11 9.86 -7.96
CA ASP A 381 -13.83 8.53 -7.43
C ASP A 381 -15.09 8.00 -6.75
N ASN A 382 -15.55 6.80 -7.11
CA ASN A 382 -16.75 6.19 -6.55
C ASN A 382 -16.46 5.39 -5.27
N GLY A 383 -15.18 5.14 -4.94
CA GLY A 383 -14.75 4.39 -3.75
C GLY A 383 -15.07 2.89 -3.79
N ASP A 384 -15.41 2.35 -4.96
CA ASP A 384 -15.78 0.94 -5.19
C ASP A 384 -14.86 0.23 -6.20
N GLY A 385 -13.67 0.78 -6.45
CA GLY A 385 -12.75 0.34 -7.51
C GLY A 385 -13.05 0.95 -8.88
N THR A 386 -14.02 1.86 -8.97
CA THR A 386 -14.36 2.61 -10.18
C THR A 386 -14.27 4.12 -9.98
N ALA A 387 -14.05 4.85 -11.07
CA ALA A 387 -14.14 6.31 -11.11
C ALA A 387 -14.86 6.77 -12.38
N THR A 388 -15.35 8.00 -12.40
CA THR A 388 -16.10 8.58 -13.52
C THR A 388 -15.45 9.90 -13.95
N LEU A 389 -15.00 9.94 -15.20
CA LEU A 389 -14.54 11.16 -15.87
C LEU A 389 -15.67 11.65 -16.79
N THR A 390 -16.06 12.91 -16.67
CA THR A 390 -17.06 13.55 -17.55
C THR A 390 -16.44 14.77 -18.23
N LEU A 391 -16.57 14.86 -19.55
CA LEU A 391 -16.02 15.90 -20.41
C LEU A 391 -17.19 16.60 -21.13
N ALA A 392 -17.30 17.92 -21.00
CA ALA A 392 -18.35 18.72 -21.66
C ALA A 392 -17.80 20.05 -22.20
N PRO A 393 -16.87 20.03 -23.19
CA PRO A 393 -16.27 21.22 -23.78
C PRO A 393 -17.31 22.13 -24.42
N VAL A 394 -17.10 23.44 -24.31
CA VAL A 394 -17.90 24.48 -24.98
C VAL A 394 -17.15 25.04 -26.19
N LEU A 395 -17.79 25.93 -26.95
CA LEU A 395 -17.13 26.65 -28.04
C LEU A 395 -15.92 27.45 -27.50
N GLY A 396 -14.75 27.29 -28.12
CA GLY A 396 -13.47 27.86 -27.70
C GLY A 396 -12.57 26.95 -26.86
N ASP A 397 -12.97 25.69 -26.63
CA ASP A 397 -12.18 24.64 -25.95
C ASP A 397 -11.43 23.72 -26.95
N ALA A 398 -11.40 24.03 -28.24
CA ALA A 398 -10.70 23.28 -29.28
C ALA A 398 -9.16 23.22 -29.07
N ALA A 399 -8.70 22.20 -28.35
CA ALA A 399 -7.29 21.91 -28.12
C ALA A 399 -7.03 20.43 -27.73
N SER A 400 -5.75 20.09 -27.56
CA SER A 400 -5.31 18.80 -26.99
C SER A 400 -4.93 18.97 -25.52
N TYR A 401 -5.58 18.19 -24.65
CA TYR A 401 -5.39 18.22 -23.20
C TYR A 401 -4.75 16.90 -22.73
N PRO A 402 -3.44 16.89 -22.40
CA PRO A 402 -2.79 15.72 -21.83
C PRO A 402 -3.23 15.53 -20.36
N MET A 403 -3.68 14.33 -20.02
CA MET A 403 -4.11 13.98 -18.67
C MET A 403 -3.44 12.70 -18.18
N THR A 404 -3.33 12.58 -16.85
CA THR A 404 -2.87 11.36 -16.18
C THR A 404 -3.91 10.92 -15.17
N VAL A 405 -4.45 9.71 -15.32
CA VAL A 405 -5.21 9.05 -14.24
C VAL A 405 -4.25 8.17 -13.46
N THR A 406 -4.31 8.25 -12.14
CA THR A 406 -3.53 7.40 -11.21
C THR A 406 -4.50 6.71 -10.26
N VAL A 407 -4.34 5.39 -10.10
CA VAL A 407 -4.99 4.60 -9.07
C VAL A 407 -3.93 4.13 -8.06
N SER A 408 -4.22 4.29 -6.78
CA SER A 408 -3.41 3.78 -5.67
C SER A 408 -4.19 2.72 -4.89
N ASP A 409 -3.49 1.69 -4.41
CA ASP A 409 -4.04 0.79 -3.40
C ASP A 409 -3.95 1.40 -1.98
N ASN A 410 -4.28 0.60 -0.97
CA ASN A 410 -4.08 0.92 0.44
C ASN A 410 -3.22 -0.16 1.16
N GLY A 411 -2.40 -0.86 0.39
CA GLY A 411 -1.49 -1.88 0.90
C GLY A 411 -0.25 -1.27 1.53
N GLU A 412 0.63 -2.13 2.06
CA GLU A 412 1.90 -1.69 2.64
C GLU A 412 3.07 -2.42 1.97
N PRO A 413 3.96 -1.71 1.25
CA PRO A 413 3.87 -0.29 0.90
C PRO A 413 2.71 -0.01 -0.05
N VAL A 414 2.17 1.22 -0.03
CA VAL A 414 1.18 1.68 -1.02
C VAL A 414 1.81 1.66 -2.41
N LEU A 415 1.16 0.98 -3.36
CA LEU A 415 1.57 0.95 -4.77
C LEU A 415 0.53 1.63 -5.66
N THR A 416 0.94 1.91 -6.91
CA THR A 416 0.14 2.69 -7.86
C THR A 416 0.29 2.19 -9.28
N ALA A 417 -0.77 2.39 -10.08
CA ALA A 417 -0.71 2.36 -11.53
C ALA A 417 -1.25 3.66 -12.11
N ASN A 418 -0.78 4.04 -13.29
CA ASN A 418 -1.22 5.25 -13.98
C ASN A 418 -1.24 5.05 -15.49
N GLU A 419 -2.06 5.85 -16.16
CA GLU A 419 -2.11 5.96 -17.61
C GLU A 419 -2.09 7.44 -18.01
N ASN A 420 -1.24 7.75 -18.98
CA ASN A 420 -1.19 9.05 -19.64
C ASN A 420 -1.92 8.95 -20.98
N PHE A 421 -2.90 9.82 -21.20
CA PHE A 421 -3.69 9.87 -22.44
C PHE A 421 -4.03 11.32 -22.79
N THR A 422 -4.45 11.54 -24.03
CA THR A 422 -4.81 12.86 -24.55
C THR A 422 -6.31 12.94 -24.81
N VAL A 423 -6.95 14.01 -24.34
CA VAL A 423 -8.28 14.41 -24.82
C VAL A 423 -8.07 15.42 -25.94
N SER A 424 -8.48 15.09 -27.16
CA SER A 424 -8.47 16.01 -28.29
C SER A 424 -9.88 16.53 -28.54
N VAL A 425 -10.05 17.85 -28.39
CA VAL A 425 -11.29 18.56 -28.72
C VAL A 425 -11.14 19.17 -30.11
N ALA A 426 -12.00 18.78 -31.05
CA ALA A 426 -12.15 19.43 -32.34
C ALA A 426 -13.10 20.64 -32.23
N ALA A 427 -12.76 21.74 -32.90
CA ALA A 427 -13.68 22.86 -33.06
C ALA A 427 -14.99 22.40 -33.70
N LEU A 428 -16.11 23.01 -33.31
CA LEU A 428 -17.38 22.83 -34.02
C LEU A 428 -17.38 23.73 -35.27
N ASP A 429 -17.91 23.18 -36.36
CA ASP A 429 -18.12 23.78 -37.67
C ASP A 429 -19.45 23.17 -38.14
N SER A 430 -20.53 23.92 -37.95
CA SER A 430 -21.91 23.42 -37.97
C SER A 430 -22.51 23.30 -39.37
N ASP A 431 -22.05 24.08 -40.34
CA ASP A 431 -22.45 24.01 -41.76
C ASP A 431 -21.37 23.44 -42.70
N GLY A 432 -20.11 23.34 -42.23
CA GLY A 432 -19.01 22.67 -42.92
C GLY A 432 -18.23 23.56 -43.88
N ASP A 433 -18.25 24.88 -43.67
CA ASP A 433 -17.71 25.88 -44.58
C ASP A 433 -16.18 26.11 -44.42
N GLY A 434 -15.64 25.77 -43.24
CA GLY A 434 -14.22 25.91 -42.88
C GLY A 434 -13.90 27.01 -41.87
N LEU A 435 -14.89 27.80 -41.45
CA LEU A 435 -14.88 28.66 -40.27
C LEU A 435 -15.44 27.87 -39.06
N SER A 436 -15.09 28.26 -37.83
CA SER A 436 -15.61 27.56 -36.64
C SER A 436 -16.74 28.34 -35.99
N ASP A 437 -17.77 27.66 -35.46
CA ASP A 437 -18.89 28.27 -34.72
C ASP A 437 -18.41 29.29 -33.66
N PHE A 438 -17.25 29.03 -33.05
CA PHE A 438 -16.63 29.96 -32.12
C PHE A 438 -16.15 31.25 -32.79
N ASP A 439 -15.41 31.15 -33.90
CA ASP A 439 -14.86 32.30 -34.62
C ASP A 439 -15.97 33.11 -35.30
N GLU A 440 -16.97 32.43 -35.86
CA GLU A 440 -18.17 33.06 -36.43
C GLU A 440 -18.89 33.93 -35.39
N ILE A 441 -19.25 33.37 -34.23
CA ILE A 441 -20.01 34.08 -33.20
C ILE A 441 -19.17 35.19 -32.53
N ASN A 442 -17.87 34.95 -32.30
CA ASN A 442 -17.06 35.78 -31.41
C ASN A 442 -16.04 36.70 -32.12
N ILE A 443 -15.72 36.45 -33.39
CA ILE A 443 -14.72 37.20 -34.16
C ILE A 443 -15.35 37.89 -35.38
N TYR A 444 -16.07 37.14 -36.23
CA TYR A 444 -16.53 37.63 -37.54
C TYR A 444 -17.95 38.20 -37.51
N GLY A 445 -18.85 37.63 -36.71
CA GLY A 445 -20.26 38.04 -36.62
C GLY A 445 -21.19 37.37 -37.64
N THR A 446 -20.76 36.24 -38.21
CA THR A 446 -21.47 35.42 -39.19
C THR A 446 -22.50 34.46 -38.54
N LEU A 447 -23.12 33.58 -39.33
CA LEU A 447 -24.20 32.70 -38.91
C LEU A 447 -23.82 31.20 -39.00
N PRO A 448 -23.56 30.50 -37.87
CA PRO A 448 -23.06 29.11 -37.86
C PRO A 448 -23.96 28.02 -38.46
N ASP A 449 -25.14 28.35 -38.97
CA ASP A 449 -26.01 27.43 -39.68
C ASP A 449 -26.23 27.82 -41.15
N ASN A 450 -25.38 28.71 -41.68
CA ASN A 450 -25.48 29.30 -43.00
C ASN A 450 -24.11 29.68 -43.57
N PRO A 451 -23.55 28.89 -44.50
CA PRO A 451 -22.14 28.96 -44.89
C PRO A 451 -21.76 30.16 -45.77
N ASP A 452 -22.69 31.08 -46.02
CA ASP A 452 -22.61 32.25 -46.92
C ASP A 452 -23.54 33.31 -46.30
N THR A 453 -23.02 34.11 -45.36
CA THR A 453 -23.82 34.97 -44.48
C THR A 453 -24.40 36.18 -45.18
N ASP A 454 -23.69 36.77 -46.15
CA ASP A 454 -24.18 37.96 -46.87
C ASP A 454 -24.87 37.65 -48.22
N GLY A 455 -24.71 36.44 -48.74
CA GLY A 455 -25.47 35.90 -49.87
C GLY A 455 -24.81 36.12 -51.24
N ASP A 456 -23.50 36.26 -51.31
CA ASP A 456 -22.74 36.51 -52.55
C ASP A 456 -22.29 35.24 -53.30
N PHE A 457 -22.61 34.06 -52.76
CA PHE A 457 -22.23 32.71 -53.21
C PHE A 457 -20.78 32.26 -52.90
N ILE A 458 -20.05 32.99 -52.06
CA ILE A 458 -18.77 32.57 -51.48
C ILE A 458 -19.02 32.11 -50.04
N ASN A 459 -18.20 31.17 -49.56
CA ASN A 459 -18.31 30.72 -48.18
C ASN A 459 -17.56 31.65 -47.21
N ASP A 460 -18.13 31.92 -46.04
CA ASP A 460 -17.57 32.82 -45.02
C ASP A 460 -16.11 32.46 -44.65
N GLY A 461 -15.83 31.17 -44.44
CA GLY A 461 -14.51 30.60 -44.16
C GLY A 461 -13.54 30.69 -45.35
N ILE A 462 -14.02 30.72 -46.58
CA ILE A 462 -13.19 30.99 -47.77
C ILE A 462 -12.76 32.45 -47.77
N GLU A 463 -13.65 33.39 -47.51
CA GLU A 463 -13.29 34.81 -47.43
C GLU A 463 -12.32 35.08 -46.28
N VAL A 464 -12.64 34.61 -45.08
CA VAL A 464 -11.82 34.80 -43.87
C VAL A 464 -10.42 34.24 -44.06
N SER A 465 -10.28 33.03 -44.60
CA SER A 465 -8.98 32.39 -44.83
C SER A 465 -8.10 33.14 -45.85
N ASN A 466 -8.69 34.04 -46.64
CA ASN A 466 -8.00 34.88 -47.62
C ASN A 466 -7.98 36.38 -47.29
N GLY A 467 -8.64 36.81 -46.21
CA GLY A 467 -8.67 38.20 -45.75
C GLY A 467 -9.76 39.08 -46.39
N GLY A 468 -10.85 38.47 -46.87
CA GLY A 468 -12.12 39.13 -47.21
C GLY A 468 -12.92 39.55 -45.97
N ASN A 469 -14.22 39.81 -46.13
CA ASN A 469 -15.11 40.20 -45.04
C ASN A 469 -16.51 39.60 -45.25
N PRO A 470 -16.88 38.52 -44.54
CA PRO A 470 -18.07 37.68 -44.78
C PRO A 470 -19.39 38.31 -44.32
N LEU A 471 -19.49 39.62 -44.41
CA LEU A 471 -20.62 40.47 -44.04
C LEU A 471 -20.76 41.67 -45.02
N ASP A 472 -20.03 41.65 -46.14
CA ASP A 472 -19.98 42.69 -47.16
C ASP A 472 -19.82 42.04 -48.55
N PRO A 473 -20.94 41.84 -49.31
CA PRO A 473 -21.02 41.04 -50.54
C PRO A 473 -20.37 41.72 -51.76
N LEU A 474 -19.36 42.53 -51.50
CA LEU A 474 -18.59 43.37 -52.43
C LEU A 474 -17.07 43.23 -52.18
N VAL A 475 -16.62 42.27 -51.34
CA VAL A 475 -15.22 42.19 -50.86
C VAL A 475 -14.59 40.80 -51.04
N TRP A 476 -13.86 40.64 -52.16
CA TRP A 476 -12.90 39.56 -52.47
C TRP A 476 -13.53 38.26 -53.03
N PRO A 477 -12.92 37.53 -54.00
CA PRO A 477 -11.60 37.69 -54.61
C PRO A 477 -11.55 38.58 -55.85
N ASN A 478 -10.85 39.70 -55.72
CA ASN A 478 -10.81 40.81 -56.68
C ASN A 478 -12.15 41.58 -56.73
N LEU A 479 -12.16 42.72 -57.42
CA LEU A 479 -13.29 43.66 -57.43
C LEU A 479 -14.42 43.17 -58.35
N ALA A 480 -14.58 41.85 -58.53
CA ALA A 480 -15.57 41.19 -59.38
C ALA A 480 -17.01 41.31 -58.85
N ASP A 481 -17.37 42.50 -58.37
CA ASP A 481 -18.70 42.93 -57.94
C ASP A 481 -19.66 43.11 -59.13
N GLY A 482 -19.12 43.35 -60.33
CA GLY A 482 -19.90 43.69 -61.52
C GLY A 482 -20.15 45.19 -61.70
N ASP A 483 -19.63 46.05 -60.83
CA ASP A 483 -19.67 47.51 -60.91
C ASP A 483 -18.59 48.01 -61.88
N ILE A 484 -19.02 48.40 -63.08
CA ILE A 484 -18.13 48.89 -64.15
C ILE A 484 -18.62 50.22 -64.73
N ALA A 485 -19.78 50.71 -64.30
CA ALA A 485 -20.37 51.95 -64.74
C ALA A 485 -20.30 53.02 -63.63
N PRO A 486 -20.05 54.29 -63.98
CA PRO A 486 -19.59 54.78 -65.28
C PRO A 486 -18.22 54.23 -65.73
N LEU A 487 -18.06 53.99 -67.04
CA LEU A 487 -16.82 53.48 -67.64
C LEU A 487 -15.57 54.21 -67.15
N GLY A 488 -14.61 53.48 -66.57
CA GLY A 488 -13.38 54.00 -65.98
C GLY A 488 -13.52 54.67 -64.61
N ALA A 489 -14.71 54.66 -63.99
CA ALA A 489 -14.98 55.16 -62.65
C ALA A 489 -16.24 54.49 -62.04
N PRO A 490 -16.15 53.21 -61.62
CA PRO A 490 -17.21 52.48 -60.89
C PRO A 490 -17.80 53.30 -59.74
N ASP A 491 -19.12 53.24 -59.52
CA ASP A 491 -19.84 54.12 -58.59
C ASP A 491 -20.40 53.46 -57.31
N GLY A 492 -20.16 52.15 -57.15
CA GLY A 492 -20.55 51.31 -56.03
C GLY A 492 -21.95 50.71 -56.15
N LEU A 493 -22.60 50.77 -57.32
CA LEU A 493 -23.98 50.33 -57.52
C LEU A 493 -24.14 49.44 -58.76
N ILE A 494 -24.19 48.13 -58.57
CA ILE A 494 -24.42 47.17 -59.66
C ILE A 494 -25.84 47.35 -60.22
N ASN A 495 -25.97 47.95 -61.40
CA ASN A 495 -27.25 48.35 -61.97
C ASN A 495 -27.33 48.10 -63.50
N ALA A 496 -28.42 48.58 -64.13
CA ALA A 496 -28.64 48.38 -65.56
C ALA A 496 -27.59 49.06 -66.46
N ALA A 497 -26.84 50.05 -65.96
CA ALA A 497 -25.73 50.68 -66.67
C ALA A 497 -24.54 49.72 -66.83
N ASP A 498 -24.22 48.97 -65.78
CA ASP A 498 -23.13 47.99 -65.72
C ASP A 498 -23.38 46.84 -66.67
N TYR A 499 -24.57 46.24 -66.56
CA TYR A 499 -24.99 45.17 -67.46
C TYR A 499 -24.94 45.60 -68.94
N LEU A 500 -25.32 46.85 -69.24
CA LEU A 500 -25.23 47.40 -70.59
C LEU A 500 -23.78 47.65 -71.03
N LEU A 501 -22.87 47.97 -70.11
CA LEU A 501 -21.45 48.17 -70.39
C LEU A 501 -20.73 46.83 -70.61
N ALA A 502 -20.97 45.83 -69.75
CA ALA A 502 -20.50 44.46 -69.90
C ALA A 502 -20.99 43.87 -71.22
N GLN A 503 -22.29 44.00 -71.53
CA GLN A 503 -22.85 43.55 -72.82
C GLN A 503 -22.11 44.16 -74.02
N ARG A 504 -21.71 45.44 -73.95
CA ARG A 504 -20.93 46.10 -75.02
C ARG A 504 -19.50 45.60 -75.10
N ILE A 505 -18.89 45.17 -74.00
CA ILE A 505 -17.57 44.52 -74.00
C ILE A 505 -17.69 43.13 -74.65
N VAL A 506 -18.64 42.31 -74.23
CA VAL A 506 -18.90 40.96 -74.78
C VAL A 506 -19.20 41.00 -76.29
N LEU A 507 -19.93 42.02 -76.75
CA LEU A 507 -20.23 42.21 -78.18
C LEU A 507 -19.04 42.80 -78.98
N GLY A 508 -17.95 43.22 -78.33
CA GLY A 508 -16.80 43.87 -78.96
C GLY A 508 -17.01 45.34 -79.35
N ASP A 509 -18.12 45.97 -78.91
CA ASP A 509 -18.40 47.39 -79.08
C ASP A 509 -17.58 48.29 -78.14
N LEU A 510 -16.99 47.69 -77.10
CA LEU A 510 -16.02 48.29 -76.18
C LEU A 510 -14.86 47.32 -75.95
N THR A 511 -13.69 47.86 -75.65
CA THR A 511 -12.55 47.10 -75.13
C THR A 511 -12.46 47.41 -73.64
N ALA A 512 -12.53 46.38 -72.79
CA ALA A 512 -12.33 46.54 -71.36
C ALA A 512 -10.93 47.11 -71.08
N THR A 513 -10.82 48.02 -70.12
CA THR A 513 -9.54 48.35 -69.52
C THR A 513 -9.20 47.31 -68.44
N SER A 514 -8.02 47.42 -67.85
CA SER A 514 -7.66 46.62 -66.67
C SER A 514 -8.55 46.88 -65.45
N LEU A 515 -9.36 47.94 -65.45
CA LEU A 515 -10.34 48.19 -64.40
C LEU A 515 -11.61 47.37 -64.65
N GLU A 516 -12.25 47.49 -65.82
CA GLU A 516 -13.48 46.71 -66.08
C GLU A 516 -13.20 45.20 -66.09
N LEU A 517 -12.03 44.75 -66.57
CA LEU A 517 -11.56 43.37 -66.44
C LEU A 517 -11.39 42.92 -64.98
N ALA A 518 -11.01 43.82 -64.08
CA ALA A 518 -10.91 43.51 -62.66
C ALA A 518 -12.25 43.64 -61.92
N HIS A 519 -13.36 43.91 -62.63
CA HIS A 519 -14.68 44.11 -62.04
C HIS A 519 -15.81 43.29 -62.67
N SER A 520 -15.68 42.83 -63.91
CA SER A 520 -16.75 42.12 -64.64
C SER A 520 -16.29 40.80 -65.28
N ASP A 521 -15.10 40.31 -64.90
CA ASP A 521 -14.60 38.95 -65.15
C ASP A 521 -15.02 38.09 -63.94
N LEU A 522 -16.24 37.56 -64.02
CA LEU A 522 -16.95 36.87 -62.94
C LEU A 522 -16.82 35.34 -63.06
N TYR A 523 -16.38 34.84 -64.21
CA TYR A 523 -16.35 33.43 -64.56
C TYR A 523 -14.97 32.98 -65.08
N PRO A 524 -14.45 31.81 -64.65
CA PRO A 524 -14.96 30.94 -63.60
C PRO A 524 -15.01 31.61 -62.22
N VAL A 525 -16.08 31.32 -61.46
CA VAL A 525 -16.25 31.80 -60.08
C VAL A 525 -15.02 31.40 -59.25
N ALA A 526 -14.47 32.37 -58.49
CA ALA A 526 -13.21 32.27 -57.74
C ALA A 526 -11.92 32.01 -58.57
N ALA A 527 -11.99 31.92 -59.90
CA ALA A 527 -10.82 31.88 -60.78
C ALA A 527 -11.04 32.60 -62.14
N PRO A 528 -11.30 33.93 -62.14
CA PRO A 528 -11.48 34.76 -63.34
C PRO A 528 -10.40 34.54 -64.41
N ASP A 529 -10.79 34.42 -65.67
CA ASP A 529 -9.91 33.90 -66.73
C ASP A 529 -9.18 34.97 -67.57
N GLY A 530 -9.46 36.24 -67.31
CA GLY A 530 -8.93 37.41 -68.00
C GLY A 530 -9.81 37.88 -69.16
N VAL A 531 -11.07 37.45 -69.24
CA VAL A 531 -12.01 37.76 -70.34
C VAL A 531 -13.40 38.06 -69.79
N ILE A 532 -14.02 39.14 -70.29
CA ILE A 532 -15.46 39.39 -70.08
C ILE A 532 -16.21 38.80 -71.28
N ASP A 533 -16.86 37.65 -71.09
CA ASP A 533 -17.65 36.94 -72.08
C ASP A 533 -19.13 36.75 -71.66
N ILE A 534 -19.86 35.90 -72.38
CA ILE A 534 -21.29 35.67 -72.13
C ILE A 534 -21.56 34.97 -70.79
N SER A 535 -20.57 34.27 -70.24
CA SER A 535 -20.61 33.55 -68.97
C SER A 535 -20.68 34.54 -67.80
N ASP A 536 -19.86 35.59 -67.86
CA ASP A 536 -19.88 36.71 -66.91
C ASP A 536 -21.19 37.48 -66.97
N LEU A 537 -21.68 37.72 -68.19
CA LEU A 537 -22.96 38.41 -68.38
C LEU A 537 -24.15 37.64 -67.77
N ILE A 538 -24.06 36.30 -67.69
CA ILE A 538 -25.06 35.46 -67.03
C ILE A 538 -24.99 35.58 -65.51
N LEU A 539 -23.78 35.71 -64.94
CA LEU A 539 -23.57 35.92 -63.50
C LEU A 539 -23.89 37.36 -63.05
N LEU A 540 -23.64 38.35 -63.91
CA LEU A 540 -23.95 39.76 -63.64
C LEU A 540 -25.46 40.03 -63.60
N LEU A 541 -26.26 39.34 -64.43
CA LEU A 541 -27.70 39.57 -64.55
C LEU A 541 -28.49 39.50 -63.21
N PRO A 542 -28.29 38.52 -62.32
CA PRO A 542 -28.96 38.48 -61.01
C PRO A 542 -28.46 39.54 -60.01
N LEU A 543 -27.23 40.07 -60.16
CA LEU A 543 -26.65 41.09 -59.28
C LEU A 543 -27.20 42.50 -59.54
N VAL A 544 -27.79 42.73 -60.73
CA VAL A 544 -28.39 44.02 -61.12
C VAL A 544 -29.55 44.40 -60.19
N GLN A 545 -29.32 45.42 -59.36
CA GLN A 545 -30.33 46.02 -58.49
C GLN A 545 -31.33 46.87 -59.30
N GLN A 546 -32.57 47.02 -58.80
CA GLN A 546 -33.68 47.72 -59.49
C GLN A 546 -33.74 49.24 -59.21
#